data_AF-A0A838UTC9-F1
#
_entry.id   AF-A0A838UTC9-F1
#
_cell.length_a   1.000
_cell.length_b   1.000
_cell.length_c   1.000
_cell.angle_alpha   90.00
_cell.angle_beta   90.00
_cell.angle_gamma   90.00
#
_symmetry.space_group_name_H-M   'P 1'
#
loop_
_entity.id
_entity.type
_entity.pdbx_description
1 polymer ?
#
loop_
_entity_poly.entity_id
_entity_poly.type
_entity_poly.pdbx_seq_one_letter_code
_entity_poly.pdbx_strand_id
1 'polypeptide(L)'
;MTTTSAKPNDASEATRYQPQEIEPKWRAAWAAEHRGDTPDHVPGKDNYYSVVMLPYPSGDLHIGHWYNYTGHDAFSRFMRMRGYNVTQPIGFDAFGLPAENAAIKRNVQPREWTLSNIANMHEQLKLMGASWDWSREIVSCLPDYYRWTQWLFLQFYQAGLVYRTKAPANWCPNCNTTLANEQVVNGRCERCGTEVIRKEIDQWLMRITNYADELLNYDGLDWSEKTVTMQRNWIGRSEGAEVRFTATVQQPGKKATDPDASETVEVPVFTTRPDTIFGVTFFV
;
A
#
# COMPACT_ATOMS: atom_id res chain seq x y z
N MET A 1 -22.07 -51.85 44.49
CA MET A 1 -22.99 -50.71 44.31
C MET A 1 -22.37 -49.50 44.98
N THR A 2 -21.51 -48.78 44.28
CA THR A 2 -20.91 -47.53 44.74
C THR A 2 -21.77 -46.39 44.20
N THR A 3 -22.60 -45.83 45.07
CA THR A 3 -23.41 -44.65 44.80
C THR A 3 -22.49 -43.44 44.68
N THR A 4 -22.30 -42.96 43.45
CA THR A 4 -21.65 -41.68 43.19
C THR A 4 -22.64 -40.58 43.53
N SER A 5 -22.40 -39.92 44.67
CA SER A 5 -23.06 -38.68 45.05
C SER A 5 -22.74 -37.59 44.03
N ALA A 6 -23.73 -37.16 43.25
CA ALA A 6 -23.62 -35.97 42.42
C ALA A 6 -23.56 -34.75 43.36
N LYS A 7 -22.45 -34.01 43.32
CA LYS A 7 -22.35 -32.72 44.00
C LYS A 7 -23.39 -31.75 43.43
N PRO A 8 -23.98 -30.87 44.25
CA PRO A 8 -24.90 -29.85 43.75
C PRO A 8 -24.15 -28.92 42.80
N ASN A 9 -24.75 -28.63 41.64
CA ASN A 9 -24.25 -27.62 40.72
C ASN A 9 -24.16 -26.29 41.47
N ASP A 10 -22.94 -25.80 41.63
CA ASP A 10 -22.66 -24.53 42.28
C ASP A 10 -23.14 -23.41 41.36
N ALA A 11 -24.05 -22.56 41.82
CA ALA A 11 -24.62 -21.46 41.04
C ALA A 11 -23.56 -20.45 40.55
N SER A 12 -22.31 -20.57 41.03
CA SER A 12 -21.14 -19.82 40.59
C SER A 12 -20.70 -20.13 39.15
N GLU A 13 -20.97 -21.34 38.62
CA GLU A 13 -20.63 -21.70 37.23
C GLU A 13 -21.50 -20.98 36.19
N ALA A 14 -22.77 -20.68 36.53
CA ALA A 14 -23.70 -19.98 35.63
C ALA A 14 -23.36 -18.49 35.41
N THR A 15 -22.44 -17.93 36.22
CA THR A 15 -21.98 -16.53 36.14
C THR A 15 -20.62 -16.35 35.48
N ARG A 16 -19.90 -17.42 35.16
CA ARG A 16 -18.55 -17.32 34.56
C ARG A 16 -18.66 -17.03 33.06
N TYR A 17 -17.97 -16.01 32.57
CA TYR A 17 -17.89 -15.72 31.13
C TYR A 17 -17.26 -16.91 30.38
N GLN A 18 -18.03 -17.51 29.46
CA GLN A 18 -17.61 -18.61 28.59
C GLN A 18 -17.58 -18.13 27.11
N PRO A 19 -16.44 -17.63 26.60
CA PRO A 19 -16.34 -17.10 25.24
C PRO A 19 -16.74 -18.13 24.17
N GLN A 20 -16.42 -19.41 24.40
CA GLN A 20 -16.72 -20.51 23.47
C GLN A 20 -18.23 -20.70 23.26
N GLU A 21 -19.06 -20.29 24.22
CA GLU A 21 -20.52 -20.35 24.13
C GLU A 21 -21.11 -19.00 23.69
N ILE A 22 -20.57 -17.89 24.21
CA ILE A 22 -21.13 -16.55 24.02
C ILE A 22 -20.79 -15.97 22.65
N GLU A 23 -19.55 -16.10 22.17
CA GLU A 23 -19.14 -15.47 20.92
C GLU A 23 -19.81 -16.07 19.68
N PRO A 24 -19.91 -17.42 19.51
CA PRO A 24 -20.61 -17.98 18.35
C PRO A 24 -22.08 -17.57 18.31
N LYS A 25 -22.74 -17.51 19.48
CA LYS A 25 -24.13 -17.05 19.61
C LYS A 25 -24.31 -15.63 19.05
N TRP A 26 -23.46 -14.69 19.47
CA TRP A 26 -23.60 -13.29 19.02
C TRP A 26 -23.17 -13.09 17.57
N ARG A 27 -22.11 -13.77 17.11
CA ARG A 27 -21.74 -13.77 15.68
C ARG A 27 -22.89 -14.27 14.80
N ALA A 28 -23.53 -15.37 15.19
CA ALA A 28 -24.69 -15.90 14.47
C ALA A 28 -25.88 -14.94 14.48
N ALA A 29 -26.18 -14.31 15.62
CA ALA A 29 -27.24 -13.31 15.73
C ALA A 29 -26.99 -12.10 14.81
N TRP A 30 -25.78 -11.55 14.81
CA TRP A 30 -25.44 -10.40 13.95
C TRP A 30 -25.44 -10.75 12.47
N ALA A 31 -25.01 -11.96 12.09
CA ALA A 31 -25.08 -12.43 10.71
C ALA A 31 -26.53 -12.62 10.24
N ALA A 32 -27.39 -13.21 11.07
CA ALA A 32 -28.82 -13.40 10.76
C ALA A 32 -29.57 -12.07 10.61
N GLU A 33 -29.14 -11.04 11.34
CA GLU A 33 -29.68 -9.69 11.25
C GLU A 33 -29.02 -8.84 10.16
N HIS A 34 -28.08 -9.38 9.37
CA HIS A 34 -27.35 -8.65 8.33
C HIS A 34 -26.70 -7.35 8.85
N ARG A 35 -26.21 -7.32 10.10
CA ARG A 35 -25.73 -6.09 10.74
C ARG A 35 -24.50 -5.45 10.09
N GLY A 36 -23.78 -6.21 9.27
CA GLY A 36 -22.64 -5.71 8.48
C GLY A 36 -23.09 -5.03 7.17
N ASP A 37 -24.19 -5.48 6.60
CA ASP A 37 -24.65 -5.05 5.27
C ASP A 37 -25.16 -3.62 5.36
N THR A 38 -24.40 -2.67 4.79
CA THR A 38 -24.68 -1.25 4.95
C THR A 38 -25.30 -0.67 3.68
N PRO A 39 -26.54 -0.16 3.71
CA PRO A 39 -27.14 0.54 2.57
C PRO A 39 -26.34 1.78 2.19
N ASP A 40 -26.34 2.16 0.91
CA ASP A 40 -25.66 3.38 0.44
C ASP A 40 -26.22 4.67 1.06
N HIS A 41 -27.48 4.66 1.47
CA HIS A 41 -28.15 5.79 2.10
C HIS A 41 -29.22 5.33 3.09
N VAL A 42 -29.26 5.96 4.27
CA VAL A 42 -30.32 5.78 5.26
C VAL A 42 -30.89 7.16 5.63
N PRO A 43 -32.19 7.41 5.40
CA PRO A 43 -32.80 8.70 5.74
C PRO A 43 -32.54 9.13 7.18
N GLY A 44 -32.11 10.38 7.36
CA GLY A 44 -31.85 10.96 8.68
C GLY A 44 -30.54 10.53 9.34
N LYS A 45 -29.63 9.84 8.61
CA LYS A 45 -28.30 9.48 9.08
C LYS A 45 -27.23 9.95 8.10
N ASP A 46 -26.13 10.47 8.63
CA ASP A 46 -24.94 10.75 7.83
C ASP A 46 -24.14 9.47 7.58
N ASN A 47 -23.59 9.33 6.38
CA ASN A 47 -22.72 8.21 6.03
C ASN A 47 -21.35 8.37 6.68
N TYR A 48 -20.81 7.27 7.20
CA TYR A 48 -19.46 7.21 7.75
C TYR A 48 -18.72 6.02 7.14
N TYR A 49 -17.68 6.31 6.36
CA TYR A 49 -16.88 5.28 5.71
C TYR A 49 -15.66 4.93 6.56
N SER A 50 -15.68 3.74 7.15
CA SER A 50 -14.65 3.26 8.08
C SER A 50 -13.84 2.14 7.44
N VAL A 51 -12.66 2.45 6.91
CA VAL A 51 -11.80 1.50 6.18
C VAL A 51 -10.46 1.26 6.85
N VAL A 52 -9.97 0.03 6.77
CA VAL A 52 -8.61 -0.37 7.12
C VAL A 52 -7.85 -0.76 5.86
N MET A 53 -6.52 -0.69 5.90
CA MET A 53 -5.69 -1.30 4.85
C MET A 53 -6.01 -2.79 4.74
N LEU A 54 -6.29 -3.26 3.52
CA LEU A 54 -6.68 -4.64 3.27
C LEU A 54 -5.51 -5.60 3.50
N PRO A 55 -5.75 -6.80 4.05
CA PRO A 55 -4.70 -7.79 4.26
C PRO A 55 -4.18 -8.38 2.94
N TYR A 56 -2.88 -8.67 2.92
CA TYR A 56 -2.27 -9.57 1.94
C TYR A 56 -2.56 -11.03 2.32
N PRO A 57 -3.12 -11.87 1.41
CA PRO A 57 -3.37 -13.29 1.65
C PRO A 57 -2.10 -14.14 1.54
N SER A 58 -1.09 -13.81 2.34
CA SER A 58 0.22 -14.46 2.37
C SER A 58 0.30 -15.66 3.32
N GLY A 59 -0.76 -15.90 4.11
CA GLY A 59 -0.90 -16.98 5.09
C GLY A 59 -2.04 -16.67 6.04
N ASP A 60 -1.84 -16.91 7.34
CA ASP A 60 -2.83 -16.65 8.39
C ASP A 60 -2.82 -15.20 8.88
N LEU A 61 -3.92 -14.73 9.47
CA LEU A 61 -3.94 -13.49 10.23
C LEU A 61 -2.98 -13.58 11.43
N HIS A 62 -1.95 -12.74 11.45
CA HIS A 62 -1.12 -12.52 12.63
C HIS A 62 -1.66 -11.44 13.57
N ILE A 63 -1.07 -11.32 14.78
CA ILE A 63 -1.48 -10.37 15.83
C ILE A 63 -1.51 -8.89 15.37
N GLY A 64 -0.67 -8.50 14.42
CA GLY A 64 -0.71 -7.16 13.82
C GLY A 64 -2.06 -6.84 13.14
N HIS A 65 -2.72 -7.83 12.51
CA HIS A 65 -4.06 -7.64 11.94
C HIS A 65 -5.09 -7.41 13.06
N TRP A 66 -5.04 -8.22 14.12
CA TRP A 66 -5.90 -8.06 15.28
C TRP A 66 -5.74 -6.67 15.91
N TYR A 67 -4.51 -6.22 16.09
CA TYR A 67 -4.21 -4.88 16.62
C TYR A 67 -4.81 -3.78 15.74
N ASN A 68 -4.65 -3.87 14.42
CA ASN A 68 -5.18 -2.89 13.48
C ASN A 68 -6.72 -2.87 13.46
N TYR A 69 -7.35 -4.04 13.39
CA TYR A 69 -8.79 -4.13 13.13
C TYR A 69 -9.66 -3.97 14.38
N THR A 70 -9.15 -4.31 15.58
CA THR A 70 -9.96 -4.26 16.81
C THR A 70 -10.31 -2.82 17.20
N GLY A 71 -9.33 -1.91 17.20
CA GLY A 71 -9.58 -0.49 17.49
C GLY A 71 -10.50 0.15 16.45
N HIS A 72 -10.31 -0.23 15.19
CA HIS A 72 -11.15 0.21 14.07
C HIS A 72 -12.62 -0.24 14.21
N ASP A 73 -12.86 -1.51 14.51
CA ASP A 73 -14.21 -2.04 14.71
C ASP A 73 -14.89 -1.41 15.93
N ALA A 74 -14.16 -1.24 17.04
CA ALA A 74 -14.68 -0.56 18.22
C ALA A 74 -15.14 0.87 17.92
N PHE A 75 -14.33 1.64 17.17
CA PHE A 75 -14.69 2.99 16.76
C PHE A 75 -15.87 3.01 15.79
N SER A 76 -15.91 2.08 14.84
CA SER A 76 -17.00 1.95 13.88
C SER A 76 -18.34 1.63 14.56
N ARG A 77 -18.33 0.75 15.57
CA ARG A 77 -19.49 0.49 16.42
C ARG A 77 -19.92 1.73 17.21
N PHE A 78 -18.96 2.46 17.77
CA PHE A 78 -19.23 3.73 18.45
C PHE A 78 -19.89 4.75 17.52
N MET A 79 -19.39 4.92 16.28
CA MET A 79 -20.01 5.80 15.30
C MET A 79 -21.43 5.36 14.93
N ARG A 80 -21.67 4.05 14.81
CA ARG A 80 -23.02 3.51 14.57
C ARG A 80 -23.96 3.82 15.74
N MET A 81 -23.48 3.71 16.99
CA MET A 81 -24.22 4.09 18.20
C MET A 81 -24.48 5.60 18.30
N ARG A 82 -23.63 6.43 17.68
CA ARG A 82 -23.85 7.88 17.55
C ARG A 82 -24.85 8.26 16.46
N GLY A 83 -25.42 7.28 15.75
CA GLY A 83 -26.48 7.51 14.75
C GLY A 83 -26.00 7.54 13.30
N TYR A 84 -24.71 7.30 13.02
CA TYR A 84 -24.20 7.28 11.65
C TYR A 84 -24.60 6.00 10.90
N ASN A 85 -24.69 6.10 9.57
CA ASN A 85 -24.75 4.95 8.67
C ASN A 85 -23.31 4.50 8.34
N VAL A 86 -22.80 3.53 9.11
CA VAL A 86 -21.38 3.15 9.08
C VAL A 86 -21.12 1.98 8.14
N THR A 87 -20.40 2.22 7.04
CA THR A 87 -19.88 1.16 6.15
C THR A 87 -18.47 0.78 6.57
N GLN A 88 -18.24 -0.50 6.81
CA GLN A 88 -16.92 -1.05 7.17
C GLN A 88 -16.60 -2.24 6.26
N PRO A 89 -16.13 -2.01 5.02
CA PRO A 89 -15.84 -3.08 4.10
C PRO A 89 -14.54 -3.78 4.46
N ILE A 90 -14.36 -4.96 3.89
CA ILE A 90 -13.12 -5.72 3.95
C ILE A 90 -12.87 -6.34 2.56
N GLY A 91 -11.73 -6.98 2.40
CA GLY A 91 -11.31 -7.58 1.14
C GLY A 91 -9.88 -8.05 1.25
N PHE A 92 -9.27 -8.38 0.12
CA PHE A 92 -7.94 -8.95 0.05
C PHE A 92 -7.13 -8.30 -1.06
N ASP A 93 -5.97 -7.75 -0.70
CA ASP A 93 -4.97 -7.32 -1.68
C ASP A 93 -4.18 -8.54 -2.15
N ALA A 94 -4.68 -9.20 -3.19
CA ALA A 94 -4.36 -10.57 -3.55
C ALA A 94 -3.40 -10.72 -4.74
N PHE A 95 -2.87 -9.61 -5.28
CA PHE A 95 -1.81 -9.64 -6.27
C PHE A 95 -0.43 -9.39 -5.66
N GLY A 96 0.59 -9.60 -6.47
CA GLY A 96 1.94 -9.16 -6.18
C GLY A 96 2.80 -10.20 -5.47
N LEU A 97 4.01 -9.73 -5.17
CA LEU A 97 5.13 -10.58 -4.87
C LEU A 97 5.04 -11.33 -3.53
N PRO A 98 4.34 -10.85 -2.48
CA PRO A 98 4.17 -11.64 -1.25
C PRO A 98 3.47 -12.98 -1.51
N ALA A 99 2.35 -12.97 -2.24
CA ALA A 99 1.59 -14.18 -2.56
C ALA A 99 2.36 -15.09 -3.53
N GLU A 100 2.99 -14.51 -4.55
CA GLU A 100 3.79 -15.24 -5.54
C GLU A 100 5.02 -15.92 -4.90
N ASN A 101 5.81 -15.19 -4.09
CA ASN A 101 6.99 -15.75 -3.43
C ASN A 101 6.60 -16.86 -2.44
N ALA A 102 5.49 -16.70 -1.71
CA ALA A 102 5.00 -17.70 -0.78
C ALA A 102 4.58 -19.01 -1.49
N ALA A 103 4.00 -18.88 -2.68
CA ALA A 103 3.62 -20.00 -3.54
C ALA A 103 4.85 -20.69 -4.15
N ILE A 104 5.81 -19.93 -4.68
CA ILE A 104 7.08 -20.45 -5.22
C ILE A 104 7.83 -21.26 -4.15
N LYS A 105 7.97 -20.72 -2.93
CA LYS A 105 8.67 -21.40 -1.82
C LYS A 105 8.04 -22.74 -1.46
N ARG A 106 6.73 -22.90 -1.69
CA ARG A 106 5.95 -24.10 -1.36
C ARG A 106 5.72 -25.01 -2.57
N ASN A 107 6.23 -24.64 -3.74
CA ASN A 107 6.00 -25.34 -5.00
C ASN A 107 4.51 -25.57 -5.31
N VAL A 108 3.69 -24.54 -5.08
CA VAL A 108 2.24 -24.55 -5.33
C VAL A 108 1.87 -23.45 -6.33
N GLN A 109 0.74 -23.62 -7.01
CA GLN A 109 0.25 -22.64 -7.97
C GLN A 109 -0.20 -21.35 -7.22
N PRO A 110 0.25 -20.14 -7.61
CA PRO A 110 -0.01 -18.91 -6.85
C PRO A 110 -1.48 -18.55 -6.64
N ARG A 111 -2.34 -18.80 -7.63
CA ARG A 111 -3.79 -18.57 -7.53
C ARG A 111 -4.42 -19.53 -6.52
N GLU A 112 -4.09 -20.82 -6.56
CA GLU A 112 -4.61 -21.80 -5.60
C GLU A 112 -4.20 -21.47 -4.17
N TRP A 113 -2.92 -21.14 -3.97
CA TRP A 113 -2.38 -20.69 -2.68
C TRP A 113 -3.07 -19.42 -2.17
N THR A 114 -3.25 -18.44 -3.04
CA THR A 114 -3.89 -17.17 -2.70
C THR A 114 -5.35 -17.39 -2.29
N LEU A 115 -6.11 -18.16 -3.07
CA LEU A 115 -7.53 -18.41 -2.79
C LEU A 115 -7.74 -19.29 -1.55
N SER A 116 -6.86 -20.25 -1.27
CA SER A 116 -6.95 -21.04 -0.05
C SER A 116 -6.65 -20.19 1.20
N ASN A 117 -5.67 -19.29 1.13
CA ASN A 117 -5.39 -18.35 2.21
C ASN A 117 -6.55 -17.38 2.42
N ILE A 118 -7.14 -16.84 1.35
CA ILE A 118 -8.33 -15.98 1.43
C ILE A 118 -9.45 -16.71 2.16
N ALA A 119 -9.75 -17.96 1.77
CA ALA A 119 -10.80 -18.75 2.43
C ALA A 119 -10.52 -18.94 3.94
N ASN A 120 -9.27 -19.21 4.32
CA ASN A 120 -8.90 -19.36 5.72
C ASN A 120 -8.98 -18.04 6.50
N MET A 121 -8.41 -16.96 5.95
CA MET A 121 -8.44 -15.63 6.57
C MET A 121 -9.85 -15.08 6.68
N HIS A 122 -10.72 -15.37 5.72
CA HIS A 122 -12.13 -15.02 5.77
C HIS A 122 -12.82 -15.63 7.00
N GLU A 123 -12.56 -16.91 7.29
CA GLU A 123 -13.07 -17.55 8.52
C GLU A 123 -12.43 -16.96 9.79
N GLN A 124 -11.14 -16.64 9.76
CA GLN A 124 -10.49 -15.96 10.90
C GLN A 124 -11.07 -14.55 11.15
N LEU A 125 -11.31 -13.77 10.10
CA LEU A 125 -11.94 -12.45 10.16
C LEU A 125 -13.38 -12.53 10.70
N LYS A 126 -14.16 -13.55 10.31
CA LYS A 126 -15.47 -13.83 10.90
C LYS A 126 -15.36 -14.14 12.38
N LEU A 127 -14.38 -14.95 12.80
CA LEU A 127 -14.16 -15.29 14.21
C LEU A 127 -13.85 -14.04 15.06
N MET A 128 -13.20 -13.02 14.49
CA MET A 128 -13.00 -11.73 15.17
C MET A 128 -14.33 -11.08 15.59
N GLY A 129 -15.42 -11.39 14.90
CA GLY A 129 -16.75 -10.85 15.19
C GLY A 129 -16.89 -9.35 14.89
N ALA A 130 -15.98 -8.78 14.11
CA ALA A 130 -16.04 -7.39 13.67
C ALA A 130 -17.19 -7.14 12.68
N SER A 131 -17.60 -5.89 12.55
CA SER A 131 -18.78 -5.42 11.81
C SER A 131 -18.52 -5.29 10.30
N TRP A 132 -17.86 -6.29 9.70
CA TRP A 132 -17.51 -6.27 8.27
C TRP A 132 -18.76 -6.29 7.39
N ASP A 133 -18.77 -5.42 6.38
CA ASP A 133 -19.73 -5.46 5.28
C ASP A 133 -19.24 -6.45 4.21
N TRP A 134 -19.58 -7.72 4.38
CA TRP A 134 -19.19 -8.81 3.48
C TRP A 134 -19.83 -8.68 2.09
N SER A 135 -20.95 -7.94 1.97
CA SER A 135 -21.58 -7.69 0.66
C SER A 135 -20.70 -6.86 -0.27
N ARG A 136 -19.69 -6.16 0.29
CA ARG A 136 -18.73 -5.32 -0.43
C ARG A 136 -17.33 -5.92 -0.47
N GLU A 137 -17.20 -7.21 -0.21
CA GLU A 137 -15.91 -7.90 -0.27
C GLU A 137 -15.31 -7.81 -1.68
N ILE A 138 -14.03 -7.42 -1.74
CA ILE A 138 -13.25 -7.41 -2.98
C ILE A 138 -11.98 -8.26 -2.84
N VAL A 139 -11.59 -8.92 -3.93
CA VAL A 139 -10.34 -9.66 -4.03
C VAL A 139 -9.60 -9.16 -5.27
N SER A 140 -8.45 -8.51 -5.08
CA SER A 140 -7.81 -7.75 -6.17
C SER A 140 -7.34 -8.63 -7.35
N CYS A 141 -7.12 -9.93 -7.12
CA CYS A 141 -6.70 -10.87 -8.16
C CYS A 141 -7.84 -11.48 -8.99
N LEU A 142 -9.11 -11.18 -8.68
CA LEU A 142 -10.25 -11.68 -9.44
C LEU A 142 -10.60 -10.77 -10.63
N PRO A 143 -11.07 -11.34 -11.76
CA PRO A 143 -11.38 -10.57 -12.98
C PRO A 143 -12.36 -9.43 -12.78
N ASP A 144 -13.36 -9.62 -11.92
CA ASP A 144 -14.39 -8.61 -11.66
C ASP A 144 -13.82 -7.34 -11.00
N TYR A 145 -12.66 -7.45 -10.35
CA TYR A 145 -11.91 -6.31 -9.82
C TYR A 145 -10.93 -5.75 -10.85
N TYR A 146 -9.93 -6.53 -11.28
CA TYR A 146 -8.81 -5.99 -12.06
C TYR A 146 -9.18 -5.55 -13.48
N ARG A 147 -10.35 -5.94 -14.01
CA ARG A 147 -10.86 -5.37 -15.27
C ARG A 147 -10.95 -3.84 -15.21
N TRP A 148 -11.25 -3.29 -14.03
CA TRP A 148 -11.36 -1.85 -13.82
C TRP A 148 -9.99 -1.18 -13.69
N THR A 149 -9.00 -1.87 -13.13
CA THR A 149 -7.62 -1.35 -13.08
C THR A 149 -6.98 -1.36 -14.48
N GLN A 150 -7.26 -2.38 -15.29
CA GLN A 150 -6.89 -2.40 -16.71
C GLN A 150 -7.56 -1.27 -17.48
N TRP A 151 -8.87 -1.05 -17.26
CA TRP A 151 -9.59 0.04 -17.88
C TRP A 151 -9.03 1.41 -17.48
N LEU A 152 -8.79 1.67 -16.19
CA LEU A 152 -8.18 2.91 -15.68
C LEU A 152 -6.78 3.13 -16.27
N PHE A 153 -5.96 2.09 -16.36
CA PHE A 153 -4.65 2.18 -17.01
C PHE A 153 -4.77 2.69 -18.45
N LEU A 154 -5.73 2.17 -19.23
CA LEU A 154 -5.98 2.65 -20.58
C LEU A 154 -6.47 4.10 -20.61
N GLN A 155 -7.32 4.52 -19.66
CA GLN A 155 -7.75 5.92 -19.56
C GLN A 155 -6.56 6.84 -19.28
N PHE A 156 -5.69 6.48 -18.34
CA PHE A 156 -4.49 7.24 -18.03
C PHE A 156 -3.49 7.26 -19.19
N TYR A 157 -3.38 6.16 -19.94
CA TYR A 157 -2.55 6.11 -21.14
C TYR A 157 -3.08 7.06 -22.23
N GLN A 158 -4.39 7.04 -22.49
CA GLN A 158 -5.03 7.94 -23.45
C GLN A 158 -4.91 9.41 -23.04
N ALA A 159 -4.93 9.70 -21.74
CA ALA A 159 -4.71 11.03 -21.19
C ALA A 159 -3.22 11.45 -21.13
N GLY A 160 -2.30 10.59 -21.57
CA GLY A 160 -0.85 10.86 -21.54
C GLY A 160 -0.22 10.82 -20.13
N LEU A 161 -0.97 10.37 -19.11
CA LEU A 161 -0.51 10.22 -17.72
C LEU A 161 0.27 8.93 -17.49
N VAL A 162 0.05 7.91 -18.33
CA VAL A 162 0.86 6.69 -18.38
C VAL A 162 1.68 6.71 -19.67
N TYR A 163 2.96 6.36 -19.59
CA TYR A 163 3.85 6.29 -20.74
C TYR A 163 4.87 5.18 -20.60
N ARG A 164 5.44 4.74 -21.73
CA ARG A 164 6.51 3.73 -21.77
C ARG A 164 7.81 4.39 -22.20
N THR A 165 8.89 4.14 -21.47
CA THR A 165 10.24 4.60 -21.83
C THR A 165 11.29 3.60 -21.35
N LYS A 166 12.48 3.66 -21.94
CA LYS A 166 13.68 3.12 -21.30
C LYS A 166 14.06 4.03 -20.15
N ALA A 167 14.18 3.47 -18.97
CA ALA A 167 14.61 4.18 -17.78
C ALA A 167 15.49 3.27 -16.92
N PRO A 168 16.45 3.85 -16.18
CA PRO A 168 17.21 3.12 -15.18
C PRO A 168 16.30 2.72 -14.03
N ALA A 169 15.94 1.45 -13.96
CA ALA A 169 15.10 0.90 -12.91
C ALA A 169 15.95 0.36 -11.76
N ASN A 170 15.39 0.43 -10.55
CA ASN A 170 15.87 -0.37 -9.43
C ASN A 170 15.54 -1.84 -9.73
N TRP A 171 16.54 -2.71 -9.76
CA TRP A 171 16.38 -4.12 -10.09
C TRP A 171 16.90 -5.00 -8.96
N CYS A 172 16.06 -5.94 -8.50
CA CYS A 172 16.49 -6.97 -7.57
C CYS A 172 16.89 -8.22 -8.35
N PRO A 173 18.18 -8.62 -8.36
CA PRO A 173 18.63 -9.79 -9.10
C PRO A 173 18.10 -11.11 -8.53
N ASN A 174 17.82 -11.15 -7.22
CA ASN A 174 17.27 -12.35 -6.58
C ASN A 174 15.77 -12.53 -6.83
N CYS A 175 14.99 -11.44 -6.79
CA CYS A 175 13.56 -11.48 -7.11
C CYS A 175 13.27 -11.43 -8.61
N ASN A 176 14.29 -11.19 -9.45
CA ASN A 176 14.19 -11.05 -10.90
C ASN A 176 13.09 -10.07 -11.34
N THR A 177 12.99 -8.93 -10.65
CA THR A 177 11.94 -7.93 -10.86
C THR A 177 12.43 -6.53 -10.57
N THR A 178 11.70 -5.57 -11.11
CA THR A 178 11.87 -4.14 -10.88
C THR A 178 11.26 -3.75 -9.53
N LEU A 179 11.84 -2.73 -8.91
CA LEU A 179 11.38 -2.13 -7.66
C LEU A 179 11.04 -0.66 -7.89
N ALA A 180 9.96 -0.18 -7.29
CA ALA A 180 9.75 1.27 -7.15
C ALA A 180 10.79 1.85 -6.17
N ASN A 181 10.97 3.18 -6.12
CA ASN A 181 11.92 3.79 -5.19
C ASN A 181 11.53 3.48 -3.73
N GLU A 182 10.23 3.44 -3.47
CA GLU A 182 9.60 3.12 -2.18
C GLU A 182 9.97 1.71 -1.67
N GLN A 183 10.34 0.80 -2.58
CA GLN A 183 10.67 -0.60 -2.27
C GLN A 183 12.17 -0.84 -2.08
N VAL A 184 12.98 0.23 -2.11
CA VAL A 184 14.43 0.20 -1.90
C VAL A 184 14.75 0.85 -0.56
N VAL A 185 15.10 0.03 0.43
CA VAL A 185 15.44 0.47 1.79
C VAL A 185 16.95 0.35 1.96
N ASN A 186 17.64 1.48 2.17
CA ASN A 186 19.10 1.54 2.32
C ASN A 186 19.85 0.82 1.18
N GLY A 187 19.42 1.03 -0.07
CA GLY A 187 20.01 0.39 -1.26
C GLY A 187 19.70 -1.10 -1.42
N ARG A 188 18.81 -1.66 -0.59
CA ARG A 188 18.45 -3.09 -0.59
C ARG A 188 16.96 -3.29 -0.86
N CYS A 189 16.64 -4.43 -1.43
CA CYS A 189 15.26 -4.84 -1.66
C CYS A 189 14.53 -4.99 -0.32
N GLU A 190 13.40 -4.30 -0.13
CA GLU A 190 12.59 -4.38 1.11
C GLU A 190 12.17 -5.81 1.47
N ARG A 191 12.03 -6.69 0.46
CA ARG A 191 11.55 -8.07 0.62
C ARG A 191 12.64 -9.04 1.04
N CYS A 192 13.76 -9.07 0.32
CA CYS A 192 14.77 -10.13 0.44
C CYS A 192 16.14 -9.61 0.89
N GLY A 193 16.31 -8.30 1.08
CA GLY A 193 17.56 -7.70 1.54
C GLY A 193 18.72 -7.73 0.53
N THR A 194 18.51 -8.28 -0.67
CA THR A 194 19.51 -8.28 -1.75
C THR A 194 19.82 -6.85 -2.19
N GLU A 195 21.09 -6.59 -2.48
CA GLU A 195 21.53 -5.31 -3.04
C GLU A 195 20.84 -5.02 -4.38
N VAL A 196 20.34 -3.80 -4.51
CA VAL A 196 19.60 -3.36 -5.69
C VAL A 196 20.59 -2.80 -6.70
N ILE A 197 20.51 -3.28 -7.94
CA ILE A 197 21.32 -2.76 -9.04
C ILE A 197 20.48 -1.85 -9.94
N ARG A 198 21.14 -0.93 -10.64
CA ARG A 198 20.50 -0.14 -11.71
C ARG A 198 20.58 -0.90 -13.03
N LYS A 199 19.43 -1.06 -13.69
CA LYS A 199 19.33 -1.71 -14.99
C LYS A 199 18.44 -0.89 -15.91
N GLU A 200 18.91 -0.60 -17.12
CA GLU A 200 18.05 0.00 -18.14
C GLU A 200 17.09 -1.03 -18.69
N ILE A 201 15.80 -0.72 -18.60
CA ILE A 201 14.73 -1.58 -19.09
C ILE A 201 13.55 -0.72 -19.58
N ASP A 202 12.79 -1.28 -20.51
CA ASP A 202 11.54 -0.67 -20.95
C ASP A 202 10.46 -0.83 -19.88
N GLN A 203 9.99 0.28 -19.31
CA GLN A 203 8.99 0.28 -18.24
C GLN A 203 7.81 1.18 -18.55
N TRP A 204 6.66 0.84 -17.96
CA TRP A 204 5.52 1.73 -17.83
C TRP A 204 5.67 2.60 -16.60
N LEU A 205 5.52 3.91 -16.75
CA LEU A 205 5.57 4.87 -15.66
C LEU A 205 4.30 5.73 -15.65
N MET A 206 3.94 6.20 -14.46
CA MET A 206 2.88 7.19 -14.26
C MET A 206 3.52 8.56 -14.03
N ARG A 207 2.94 9.61 -14.64
CA ARG A 207 3.34 11.01 -14.44
C ARG A 207 2.82 11.57 -13.12
N ILE A 208 3.12 10.88 -12.01
CA ILE A 208 2.76 11.35 -10.66
C ILE A 208 3.38 12.72 -10.35
N THR A 209 4.54 13.02 -10.96
CA THR A 209 5.21 14.32 -10.84
C THR A 209 4.39 15.49 -11.38
N ASN A 210 3.45 15.27 -12.32
CA ASN A 210 2.51 16.31 -12.76
C ASN A 210 1.56 16.74 -11.64
N TYR A 211 1.42 15.94 -10.59
CA TYR A 211 0.56 16.17 -9.43
C TYR A 211 1.36 16.43 -8.15
N ALA A 212 2.68 16.61 -8.23
CA ALA A 212 3.54 16.73 -7.04
C ALA A 212 3.13 17.92 -6.14
N ASP A 213 2.77 19.06 -6.73
CA ASP A 213 2.32 20.23 -5.96
C ASP A 213 0.96 20.00 -5.29
N GLU A 214 0.04 19.31 -5.97
CA GLU A 214 -1.27 18.95 -5.40
C GLU A 214 -1.10 17.95 -4.25
N LEU A 215 -0.21 16.96 -4.40
CA LEU A 215 0.11 15.96 -3.37
C LEU A 215 0.85 16.55 -2.15
N LEU A 216 1.36 17.78 -2.26
CA LEU A 216 1.94 18.54 -1.15
C LEU A 216 0.93 19.42 -0.42
N ASN A 217 -0.30 19.52 -0.92
CA ASN A 217 -1.39 20.21 -0.24
C ASN A 217 -2.11 19.25 0.72
N TYR A 218 -2.05 19.57 2.02
CA TYR A 218 -2.69 18.79 3.08
C TYR A 218 -3.84 19.55 3.76
N ASP A 219 -4.29 20.67 3.18
CA ASP A 219 -5.34 21.49 3.75
C ASP A 219 -6.64 20.69 3.90
N GLY A 220 -7.24 20.73 5.09
CA GLY A 220 -8.47 19.99 5.41
C GLY A 220 -8.26 18.51 5.76
N LEU A 221 -7.03 18.00 5.79
CA LEU A 221 -6.74 16.63 6.23
C LEU A 221 -6.45 16.57 7.74
N ASP A 222 -7.13 15.68 8.44
CA ASP A 222 -6.86 15.35 9.85
C ASP A 222 -5.78 14.26 9.96
N TRP A 223 -4.59 14.53 9.42
CA TRP A 223 -3.47 13.59 9.41
C TRP A 223 -2.44 13.95 10.48
N SER A 224 -1.79 12.94 11.05
CA SER A 224 -0.70 13.16 12.01
C SER A 224 0.46 13.93 11.37
N GLU A 225 1.10 14.82 12.13
CA GLU A 225 2.27 15.58 11.68
C GLU A 225 3.40 14.68 11.17
N LYS A 226 3.56 13.50 11.78
CA LYS A 226 4.53 12.49 11.35
C LYS A 226 4.26 12.03 9.92
N THR A 227 3.02 11.67 9.60
CA THR A 227 2.62 11.23 8.25
C THR A 227 2.85 12.34 7.23
N VAL A 228 2.38 13.54 7.54
CA VAL A 228 2.53 14.71 6.67
C VAL A 228 4.01 15.03 6.42
N THR A 229 4.85 14.99 7.46
CA THR A 229 6.29 15.23 7.34
C THR A 229 6.98 14.17 6.48
N MET A 230 6.64 12.89 6.65
CA MET A 230 7.19 11.82 5.82
C MET A 230 6.83 12.00 4.35
N GLN A 231 5.59 12.38 4.03
CA GLN A 231 5.14 12.62 2.65
C GLN A 231 5.84 13.84 2.03
N ARG A 232 5.97 14.95 2.76
CA ARG A 232 6.72 16.14 2.28
C ARG A 232 8.17 15.81 1.97
N ASN A 233 8.84 15.09 2.86
CA ASN A 233 10.23 14.69 2.67
C ASN A 233 10.38 13.70 1.50
N TRP A 234 9.39 12.82 1.28
CA TRP A 234 9.37 11.88 0.17
C TRP A 234 9.25 12.59 -1.18
N ILE A 235 8.33 13.55 -1.30
CA ILE A 235 8.14 14.33 -2.54
C ILE A 235 9.36 15.24 -2.77
N GLY A 236 9.90 15.83 -1.71
CA GLY A 236 11.19 16.53 -1.76
C GLY A 236 11.21 17.76 -2.65
N ARG A 237 10.09 18.50 -2.74
CA ARG A 237 10.04 19.75 -3.52
C ARG A 237 11.12 20.71 -3.04
N SER A 238 11.88 21.24 -3.99
CA SER A 238 12.90 22.24 -3.75
C SER A 238 12.81 23.35 -4.79
N GLU A 239 13.16 24.55 -4.38
CA GLU A 239 13.24 25.72 -5.24
C GLU A 239 14.70 26.15 -5.34
N GLY A 240 15.11 26.56 -6.53
CA GLY A 240 16.51 26.81 -6.83
C GLY A 240 16.67 27.53 -8.16
N ALA A 241 17.90 27.56 -8.65
CA ALA A 241 18.23 28.13 -9.95
C ALA A 241 18.87 27.07 -10.84
N GLU A 242 18.50 27.10 -12.12
CA GLU A 242 19.30 26.48 -13.17
C GLU A 242 20.39 27.48 -13.58
N VAL A 243 21.65 27.09 -13.39
CA VAL A 243 22.83 27.86 -13.80
C VAL A 243 23.46 27.18 -15.00
N ARG A 244 23.70 27.95 -16.06
CA ARG A 244 24.31 27.46 -17.29
C ARG A 244 25.78 27.86 -17.32
N PHE A 245 26.65 26.87 -17.18
CA PHE A 245 28.08 27.07 -17.37
C PHE A 245 28.44 26.88 -18.83
N THR A 246 29.34 27.71 -19.33
CA THR A 246 29.89 27.57 -20.67
C THR A 246 31.29 26.97 -20.56
N ALA A 247 31.52 25.84 -21.21
CA ALA A 247 32.80 25.13 -21.19
C ALA A 247 33.34 24.94 -22.60
N THR A 248 34.62 25.21 -22.80
CA THR A 248 35.32 24.85 -24.04
C THR A 248 35.90 23.45 -23.87
N VAL A 249 35.34 22.47 -24.57
CA VAL A 249 35.75 21.07 -24.50
C VAL A 249 36.49 20.66 -25.76
N GLN A 250 37.55 19.87 -25.60
CA GLN A 250 38.30 19.33 -26.72
C GLN A 250 37.51 18.17 -27.34
N GLN A 251 37.39 18.16 -28.66
CA GLN A 251 36.67 17.09 -29.35
C GLN A 251 37.43 15.76 -29.23
N PRO A 252 36.72 14.64 -28.97
CA PRO A 252 37.34 13.32 -28.90
C PRO A 252 38.12 12.98 -30.18
N GLY A 253 39.39 12.61 -30.03
CA GLY A 253 40.25 12.17 -31.14
C GLY A 253 40.91 13.28 -31.96
N LYS A 254 40.67 14.57 -31.67
CA LYS A 254 41.39 15.70 -32.27
C LYS A 254 42.51 16.21 -31.37
N LYS A 255 43.63 16.63 -31.97
CA LYS A 255 44.71 17.31 -31.22
C LYS A 255 44.35 18.78 -31.05
N ALA A 256 44.82 19.41 -29.97
CA ALA A 256 44.57 20.82 -29.69
C ALA A 256 45.04 21.78 -30.82
N THR A 257 45.89 21.30 -31.73
CA THR A 257 46.39 22.01 -32.91
C THR A 257 45.46 21.96 -34.12
N ASP A 258 44.45 21.09 -34.11
CA ASP A 258 43.57 20.90 -35.27
C ASP A 258 42.55 22.05 -35.36
N PRO A 259 42.18 22.49 -36.58
CA PRO A 259 41.02 23.36 -36.76
C PRO A 259 39.76 22.68 -36.19
N ASP A 260 38.95 23.44 -35.45
CA ASP A 260 37.77 22.92 -34.73
C ASP A 260 38.10 21.80 -33.73
N ALA A 261 39.27 21.85 -33.09
CA ALA A 261 39.67 20.92 -32.03
C ALA A 261 38.89 21.12 -30.72
N SER A 262 38.23 22.27 -30.56
CA SER A 262 37.45 22.61 -29.38
C SER A 262 36.06 23.09 -29.76
N GLU A 263 35.06 22.67 -29.00
CA GLU A 263 33.69 23.15 -29.09
C GLU A 263 33.30 23.82 -27.77
N THR A 264 32.43 24.83 -27.86
CA THR A 264 31.83 25.45 -26.68
C THR A 264 30.52 24.74 -26.39
N VAL A 265 30.38 24.18 -25.20
CA VAL A 265 29.17 23.49 -24.74
C VAL A 265 28.57 24.22 -23.55
N GLU A 266 27.23 24.23 -23.48
CA GLU A 266 26.51 24.62 -22.28
C GLU A 266 26.31 23.41 -21.37
N VAL A 267 26.62 23.59 -20.09
CA VAL A 267 26.40 22.60 -19.03
C VAL A 267 25.38 23.19 -18.06
N PRO A 268 24.08 22.86 -18.20
CA PRO A 268 23.07 23.28 -17.25
C PRO A 268 23.19 22.48 -15.95
N VAL A 269 23.24 23.19 -14.82
CA VAL A 269 23.32 22.61 -13.46
C VAL A 269 22.21 23.22 -12.62
N PHE A 270 21.53 22.40 -11.82
CA PHE A 270 20.54 22.88 -10.86
C PHE A 270 21.16 22.98 -9.46
N THR A 271 20.86 24.07 -8.74
CA THR A 271 21.23 24.23 -7.33
C THR A 271 20.12 24.90 -6.53
N THR A 272 19.87 24.40 -5.32
CA THR A 272 18.99 25.04 -4.32
C THR A 272 19.72 26.14 -3.53
N ARG A 273 21.02 26.31 -3.77
CA ARG A 273 21.90 27.29 -3.12
C ARG A 273 22.63 28.15 -4.15
N PRO A 274 21.90 28.95 -4.96
CA PRO A 274 22.53 29.83 -5.94
C PRO A 274 23.42 30.91 -5.30
N ASP A 275 23.20 31.21 -4.02
CA ASP A 275 24.04 32.12 -3.23
C ASP A 275 25.50 31.68 -3.13
N THR A 276 25.79 30.38 -3.28
CA THR A 276 27.16 29.83 -3.20
C THR A 276 27.88 29.76 -4.56
N ILE A 277 27.32 30.35 -5.63
CA ILE A 277 27.83 30.17 -7.00
C ILE A 277 29.28 30.62 -7.18
N PHE A 278 29.71 31.68 -6.49
CA PHE A 278 31.10 32.17 -6.55
C PHE A 278 32.11 31.25 -5.86
N GLY A 279 31.65 30.28 -5.07
CA GLY A 279 32.48 29.27 -4.42
C GLY A 279 32.60 27.96 -5.21
N VAL A 280 32.03 27.87 -6.42
CA VAL A 280 32.10 26.67 -7.24
C VAL A 280 33.54 26.44 -7.70
N THR A 281 34.14 25.33 -7.25
CA THR A 281 35.49 24.90 -7.64
C THR A 281 35.47 23.79 -8.69
N PHE A 282 34.38 23.02 -8.76
CA PHE A 282 34.09 22.01 -9.79
C PHE A 282 32.58 21.70 -9.81
N PHE A 283 32.11 21.02 -10.84
CA PHE A 283 30.76 20.46 -10.95
C PHE A 283 30.84 18.99 -11.42
N VAL A 284 29.86 18.16 -11.04
CA VAL A 284 29.77 16.71 -11.31
C VAL A 284 28.45 16.41 -12.01
#